data_AF-A0A401QSC6-F1
#
_entry.id   AF-A0A401QSC6-F1
#
_cell.length_a   1.000
_cell.length_b   1.000
_cell.length_c   1.000
_cell.angle_alpha   90.00
_cell.angle_beta   90.00
_cell.angle_gamma   90.00
#
_symmetry.space_group_name_H-M   'P 1'
#
loop_
_entity.id
_entity.type
_entity.pdbx_description
1 polymer ?
#
loop_
_entity_poly.entity_id
_entity_poly.type
_entity_poly.pdbx_seq_one_letter_code
_entity_poly.pdbx_strand_id
1 'polypeptide(L)'
;MSTDDTARPSDPAAIEVDGAQRAAKDDESGILSNQYFIHYKDKDNAKRRLAANMPFLLYWCKGTGDTYYPVGLWDNKDFSPKSSVDKSGIVQCRFVTADGDLDNHTVKDAEFQYRIGNGSWSRPVQRKGKYHYIAHSGSSNTMRKINNWNIYPEQIRFALRFDISGVGDSWISEDEYTGSIRMRDSTGDRAWLAAVRHGTTWDDPFGGKVTFAPRSWNNDLGKG
;
A
#
# COMPACT_ATOMS: atom_id res chain seq x y z
N MET A 1 37.58 -42.51 -21.52
CA MET A 1 36.62 -42.85 -20.46
C MET A 1 36.70 -41.75 -19.42
N SER A 2 35.70 -40.88 -19.40
CA SER A 2 35.61 -39.74 -18.48
C SER A 2 34.37 -39.98 -17.62
N THR A 3 34.56 -40.05 -16.30
CA THR A 3 33.49 -40.24 -15.33
C THR A 3 32.85 -38.90 -15.00
N ASP A 4 31.54 -38.90 -15.17
CA ASP A 4 30.57 -37.91 -14.68
C ASP A 4 30.74 -37.67 -13.18
N ASP A 5 30.89 -36.41 -12.77
CA ASP A 5 30.82 -36.01 -11.36
C ASP A 5 29.52 -35.22 -11.15
N THR A 6 28.54 -35.94 -10.63
CA THR A 6 27.24 -35.43 -10.18
C THR A 6 27.41 -34.40 -9.08
N ALA A 7 27.05 -33.15 -9.36
CA ALA A 7 26.90 -32.11 -8.35
C ALA A 7 25.73 -32.44 -7.40
N ARG A 8 26.05 -32.62 -6.11
CA ARG A 8 25.07 -32.65 -5.01
C ARG A 8 24.56 -31.24 -4.69
N PRO A 9 23.31 -31.09 -4.24
CA PRO A 9 22.78 -29.80 -3.81
C PRO A 9 23.40 -29.39 -2.48
N SER A 10 23.85 -28.14 -2.38
CA SER A 10 24.21 -27.50 -1.11
C SER A 10 22.92 -27.12 -0.36
N ASP A 11 22.72 -27.70 0.81
CA ASP A 11 21.76 -27.23 1.82
C ASP A 11 22.01 -25.75 2.17
N PRO A 12 20.98 -24.90 2.23
CA PRO A 12 21.03 -23.69 3.01
C PRO A 12 20.35 -23.94 4.36
N ALA A 13 21.12 -24.39 5.34
CA ALA A 13 20.77 -24.16 6.73
C ALA A 13 21.28 -22.77 7.15
N ALA A 14 20.44 -22.07 7.90
CA ALA A 14 20.72 -20.88 8.71
C ALA A 14 20.78 -19.52 7.98
N ILE A 15 19.61 -18.90 7.79
CA ILE A 15 19.34 -17.52 8.26
C ILE A 15 17.89 -17.47 8.77
N GLU A 16 17.63 -18.09 9.93
CA GLU A 16 16.40 -17.90 10.71
C GLU A 16 16.68 -16.98 11.89
N VAL A 17 17.00 -15.71 11.64
CA VAL A 17 17.04 -14.69 12.72
C VAL A 17 16.69 -13.31 12.15
N ASP A 18 15.50 -13.14 11.55
CA ASP A 18 14.95 -11.80 11.31
C ASP A 18 13.42 -11.75 11.11
N GLY A 19 12.80 -12.88 10.74
CA GLY A 19 11.33 -12.97 10.57
C GLY A 19 10.53 -12.98 11.88
N ALA A 20 11.12 -13.47 12.98
CA ALA A 20 10.41 -13.75 14.23
C ALA A 20 10.09 -12.50 15.08
N GLN A 21 10.82 -11.38 14.90
CA GLN A 21 10.51 -10.14 15.61
C GLN A 21 9.34 -9.34 15.00
N ARG A 22 8.86 -9.70 13.80
CA ARG A 22 7.72 -9.03 13.15
C ARG A 22 6.36 -9.56 13.58
N ALA A 23 6.30 -10.78 14.13
CA ALA A 23 5.05 -11.46 14.45
C ALA A 23 4.56 -11.26 15.90
N ALA A 24 5.39 -10.73 16.81
CA ALA A 24 5.14 -10.83 18.25
C ALA A 24 4.64 -9.55 18.95
N LYS A 25 4.08 -8.56 18.24
CA LYS A 25 3.48 -7.36 18.88
C LYS A 25 2.09 -6.95 18.40
N ASP A 26 1.50 -7.66 17.45
CA ASP A 26 0.19 -7.31 16.89
C ASP A 26 -0.87 -8.38 17.21
N ASP A 27 -0.71 -9.06 18.34
CA ASP A 27 -1.72 -9.99 18.84
C ASP A 27 -2.67 -9.25 19.79
N GLU A 28 -3.94 -9.29 19.38
CA GLU A 28 -5.14 -8.95 20.17
C GLU A 28 -5.38 -7.49 20.57
N SER A 29 -6.62 -7.05 20.30
CA SER A 29 -7.25 -5.79 20.70
C SER A 29 -6.74 -4.53 19.94
N GLY A 30 -7.52 -3.89 19.07
CA GLY A 30 -8.92 -3.56 19.31
C GLY A 30 -9.06 -2.90 20.67
N ILE A 31 -8.53 -1.67 20.82
CA ILE A 31 -8.47 -0.81 22.02
C ILE A 31 -7.07 -0.77 22.67
N LEU A 32 -6.23 0.15 22.18
CA LEU A 32 -5.23 0.82 23.00
C LEU A 32 -5.44 2.34 22.86
N SER A 33 -5.44 3.03 23.99
CA SER A 33 -5.79 4.42 24.31
C SER A 33 -5.14 5.56 23.49
N ASN A 34 -4.54 5.28 22.33
CA ASN A 34 -3.94 6.29 21.46
C ASN A 34 -4.70 6.34 20.13
N GLN A 35 -5.39 7.44 19.89
CA GLN A 35 -6.00 7.72 18.59
C GLN A 35 -4.87 7.98 17.58
N TYR A 36 -4.64 7.02 16.68
CA TYR A 36 -3.73 7.20 15.55
C TYR A 36 -4.51 7.59 14.30
N PHE A 37 -3.97 8.58 13.59
CA PHE A 37 -4.52 9.09 12.35
C PHE A 37 -3.63 8.73 11.17
N ILE A 38 -4.23 8.45 10.02
CA ILE A 38 -3.48 8.41 8.76
C ILE A 38 -3.11 9.85 8.41
N HIS A 39 -1.81 10.11 8.27
CA HIS A 39 -1.31 11.38 7.77
C HIS A 39 -0.76 11.24 6.34
N TYR A 40 -0.73 12.35 5.64
CA TYR A 40 -0.01 12.50 4.39
C TYR A 40 1.17 13.47 4.55
N LYS A 41 2.17 13.33 3.68
CA LYS A 41 3.23 14.33 3.51
C LYS A 41 2.84 15.30 2.40
N ASP A 42 2.82 16.58 2.70
CA ASP A 42 2.46 17.63 1.72
C ASP A 42 3.65 18.03 0.82
N LYS A 43 3.47 19.05 -0.03
CA LYS A 43 4.52 19.59 -0.91
C LYS A 43 5.74 20.17 -0.16
N ASP A 44 5.55 20.62 1.07
CA ASP A 44 6.57 21.21 1.93
C ASP A 44 7.15 20.16 2.89
N ASN A 45 6.83 18.88 2.64
CA ASN A 45 7.16 17.75 3.49
C ASN A 45 6.56 17.81 4.90
N ALA A 46 5.53 18.63 5.11
CA ALA A 46 4.84 18.69 6.39
C ALA A 46 3.89 17.51 6.55
N LYS A 47 3.79 17.00 7.78
CA LYS A 47 2.85 15.94 8.16
C LYS A 47 1.48 16.55 8.44
N ARG A 48 0.45 16.12 7.71
CA ARG A 48 -0.94 16.58 7.87
C ARG A 48 -1.91 15.42 7.93
N ARG A 49 -2.99 15.56 8.71
CA ARG A 49 -4.02 14.53 8.79
C ARG A 49 -4.73 14.37 7.46
N LEU A 50 -4.95 13.13 7.05
CA LEU A 50 -5.75 12.82 5.88
C LEU A 50 -7.22 12.81 6.29
N ALA A 51 -8.05 13.57 5.58
CA ALA A 51 -9.49 13.60 5.85
C ALA A 51 -10.28 12.62 4.97
N ALA A 52 -11.47 12.25 5.41
CA ALA A 52 -12.41 11.42 4.66
C ALA A 52 -12.67 12.05 3.29
N ASN A 53 -12.83 11.21 2.27
CA ASN A 53 -13.09 11.60 0.88
C ASN A 53 -11.97 12.43 0.21
N MET A 54 -10.90 12.80 0.92
CA MET A 54 -9.76 13.55 0.39
C MET A 54 -8.90 12.67 -0.54
N PRO A 55 -8.66 13.09 -1.80
CA PRO A 55 -7.75 12.39 -2.69
C PRO A 55 -6.29 12.50 -2.26
N PHE A 56 -5.54 11.40 -2.41
CA PHE A 56 -4.08 11.34 -2.22
C PHE A 56 -3.42 10.44 -3.26
N LEU A 57 -2.11 10.58 -3.43
CA LEU A 57 -1.28 9.71 -4.27
C LEU A 57 -0.81 8.52 -3.43
N LEU A 58 -1.10 7.31 -3.90
CA LEU A 58 -0.68 6.09 -3.19
C LEU A 58 0.79 5.81 -3.49
N TYR A 59 1.56 5.62 -2.43
CA TYR A 59 2.89 5.07 -2.53
C TYR A 59 2.99 3.73 -1.79
N TRP A 60 3.85 2.85 -2.30
CA TRP A 60 4.05 1.50 -1.81
C TRP A 60 5.51 1.23 -1.49
N CYS A 61 5.75 0.50 -0.41
CA CYS A 61 7.07 0.07 0.02
C CYS A 61 7.03 -1.40 0.39
N LYS A 62 8.08 -2.11 0.00
CA LYS A 62 8.38 -3.41 0.59
C LYS A 62 8.60 -3.20 2.10
N GLY A 63 8.02 -4.03 2.97
CA GLY A 63 8.00 -3.83 4.44
C GLY A 63 9.37 -3.93 5.13
N THR A 64 10.47 -3.88 4.37
CA THR A 64 11.86 -3.88 4.83
C THR A 64 12.70 -2.78 4.17
N GLY A 65 12.09 -1.93 3.35
CA GLY A 65 12.79 -0.94 2.54
C GLY A 65 12.73 0.46 3.14
N ASP A 66 13.77 1.25 2.85
CA ASP A 66 13.83 2.67 3.20
C ASP A 66 13.22 3.57 2.11
N THR A 67 12.94 3.00 0.94
CA THR A 67 12.44 3.69 -0.25
C THR A 67 11.04 3.22 -0.57
N TYR A 68 10.14 4.16 -0.80
CA TYR A 68 8.76 3.89 -1.14
C TYR A 68 8.40 4.60 -2.46
N TYR A 69 7.67 3.89 -3.30
CA TYR A 69 7.56 4.16 -4.73
C TYR A 69 6.16 4.65 -5.07
N PRO A 70 6.01 5.64 -5.97
CA PRO A 70 4.70 6.00 -6.50
C PRO A 70 4.08 4.80 -7.21
N VAL A 71 2.77 4.61 -7.01
CA VAL A 71 2.02 3.53 -7.66
C VAL A 71 1.46 4.03 -8.99
N GLY A 72 1.85 3.36 -10.08
CA GLY A 72 1.23 3.49 -11.39
C GLY A 72 0.55 2.18 -11.79
N LEU A 73 0.43 1.94 -13.10
CA LEU A 73 -0.07 0.69 -13.63
C LEU A 73 1.01 -0.12 -14.36
N TRP A 74 0.97 -1.44 -14.22
CA TRP A 74 1.68 -2.39 -15.09
C TRP A 74 0.72 -2.87 -16.17
N ASP A 75 1.17 -2.78 -17.43
CA ASP A 75 0.40 -3.12 -18.65
C ASP A 75 -1.02 -2.57 -18.69
N ASN A 76 -1.25 -1.41 -18.06
CA ASN A 76 -2.57 -0.82 -17.87
C ASN A 76 -3.57 -1.87 -17.35
N LYS A 77 -3.19 -2.60 -16.28
CA LYS A 77 -4.00 -3.64 -15.60
C LYS A 77 -3.81 -3.66 -14.08
N ASP A 78 -2.57 -3.80 -13.62
CA ASP A 78 -2.28 -4.03 -12.21
C ASP A 78 -1.65 -2.80 -11.56
N PHE A 79 -1.87 -2.61 -10.25
CA PHE A 79 -1.12 -1.60 -9.52
C PHE A 79 0.34 -2.04 -9.41
N SER A 80 1.25 -1.11 -9.62
CA SER A 80 2.68 -1.41 -9.78
C SER A 80 3.52 -0.27 -9.21
N PRO A 81 4.49 -0.55 -8.32
CA PRO A 81 5.45 0.48 -7.90
C PRO A 81 6.32 0.87 -9.11
N LYS A 82 6.58 2.16 -9.26
CA LYS A 82 7.39 2.69 -10.36
C LYS A 82 8.53 3.56 -9.84
N SER A 83 9.64 3.57 -10.58
CA SER A 83 10.74 4.52 -10.36
C SER A 83 10.39 5.95 -10.79
N SER A 84 9.35 6.12 -11.61
CA SER A 84 8.76 7.42 -11.96
C SER A 84 7.36 7.21 -12.55
N VAL A 85 6.42 8.12 -12.27
CA VAL A 85 5.07 8.11 -12.88
C VAL A 85 4.65 9.52 -13.26
N ASP A 86 4.08 9.69 -14.44
CA ASP A 86 3.46 10.96 -14.84
C ASP A 86 2.05 11.12 -14.25
N LYS A 87 1.59 12.37 -14.17
CA LYS A 87 0.26 12.74 -13.67
C LYS A 87 -0.89 11.99 -14.33
N SER A 88 -0.76 11.63 -15.60
CA SER A 88 -1.78 10.86 -16.33
C SER A 88 -1.82 9.38 -15.93
N GLY A 89 -0.75 8.82 -15.35
CA GLY A 89 -0.61 7.40 -15.06
C GLY A 89 -0.55 7.03 -13.59
N ILE A 90 -0.45 8.01 -12.69
CA ILE A 90 -0.36 7.76 -11.25
C ILE A 90 -1.74 7.41 -10.65
N VAL A 91 -1.71 6.45 -9.73
CA VAL A 91 -2.87 6.03 -8.95
C VAL A 91 -3.14 7.06 -7.86
N GLN A 92 -4.33 7.67 -7.92
CA GLN A 92 -4.92 8.38 -6.80
C GLN A 92 -5.86 7.47 -6.04
N CYS A 93 -5.93 7.66 -4.75
CA CYS A 93 -6.82 6.96 -3.85
C CYS A 93 -7.59 7.92 -2.96
N ARG A 94 -8.72 7.46 -2.41
CA ARG A 94 -9.45 8.10 -1.32
C ARG A 94 -10.15 7.06 -0.47
N PHE A 95 -10.32 7.37 0.82
CA PHE A 95 -11.19 6.61 1.71
C PHE A 95 -12.57 7.26 1.72
N VAL A 96 -13.59 6.53 1.32
CA VAL A 96 -14.98 6.97 1.34
C VAL A 96 -15.63 6.50 2.63
N THR A 97 -15.87 7.45 3.52
CA THR A 97 -16.47 7.27 4.85
C THR A 97 -17.13 8.59 5.28
N ALA A 98 -17.73 8.62 6.47
CA ALA A 98 -18.30 9.84 7.04
C ALA A 98 -17.23 10.94 7.22
N ASP A 99 -17.65 12.20 7.16
CA ASP A 99 -16.73 13.34 7.27
C ASP A 99 -15.93 13.32 8.59
N GLY A 100 -14.65 13.66 8.50
CA GLY A 100 -13.72 13.64 9.63
C GLY A 100 -12.28 13.31 9.19
N ASP A 101 -11.37 13.29 10.15
CA ASP A 101 -10.00 12.79 9.95
C ASP A 101 -10.00 11.25 9.89
N LEU A 102 -9.15 10.66 9.05
CA LEU A 102 -8.95 9.20 9.02
C LEU A 102 -8.14 8.75 10.22
N ASP A 103 -8.75 7.93 11.06
CA ASP A 103 -8.18 7.32 12.24
C ASP A 103 -8.51 5.83 12.32
N ASN A 104 -8.05 5.18 13.40
CA ASN A 104 -8.35 3.77 13.66
C ASN A 104 -9.86 3.44 13.73
N HIS A 105 -10.76 4.40 13.91
CA HIS A 105 -12.20 4.13 13.98
C HIS A 105 -12.88 4.32 12.62
N THR A 106 -12.54 5.39 11.92
CA THR A 106 -13.15 5.81 10.66
C THR A 106 -12.64 5.05 9.44
N VAL A 107 -11.44 4.47 9.52
CA VAL A 107 -10.87 3.61 8.46
C VAL A 107 -11.55 2.23 8.42
N LYS A 108 -12.10 1.77 9.55
CA LYS A 108 -12.85 0.52 9.62
C LYS A 108 -14.08 0.61 8.71
N ASP A 109 -14.31 -0.43 7.92
CA ASP A 109 -15.43 -0.52 6.98
C ASP A 109 -15.46 0.57 5.89
N ALA A 110 -14.46 1.48 5.84
CA ALA A 110 -14.36 2.49 4.80
C ALA A 110 -14.16 1.82 3.42
N GLU A 111 -14.77 2.44 2.41
CA GLU A 111 -14.55 2.05 1.03
C GLU A 111 -13.26 2.70 0.52
N PHE A 112 -12.39 1.90 -0.10
CA PHE A 112 -11.21 2.42 -0.77
C PHE A 112 -11.47 2.57 -2.27
N GLN A 113 -11.46 3.80 -2.74
CA GLN A 113 -11.60 4.10 -4.16
C GLN A 113 -10.28 4.54 -4.75
N TYR A 114 -10.13 4.34 -6.05
CA TYR A 114 -9.01 4.83 -6.82
C TYR A 114 -9.47 5.48 -8.13
N ARG A 115 -8.58 6.27 -8.73
CA ARG A 115 -8.66 6.71 -10.13
C ARG A 115 -7.25 6.85 -10.69
N ILE A 116 -7.12 6.84 -12.02
CA ILE A 116 -5.86 7.08 -12.72
C ILE A 116 -5.91 8.49 -13.31
N GLY A 117 -4.94 9.34 -12.96
CA GLY A 117 -4.95 10.75 -13.38
C GLY A 117 -6.32 11.41 -13.13
N ASN A 118 -6.90 12.07 -14.12
CA ASN A 118 -8.21 12.72 -13.96
C ASN A 118 -9.41 11.80 -14.27
N GLY A 119 -9.23 10.47 -14.20
CA GLY A 119 -10.29 9.50 -14.46
C GLY A 119 -11.43 9.50 -13.42
N SER A 120 -12.41 8.62 -13.64
CA SER A 120 -13.50 8.39 -12.69
C SER A 120 -13.06 7.54 -11.49
N TRP A 121 -13.69 7.76 -10.35
CA TRP A 121 -13.49 6.95 -9.15
C TRP A 121 -14.11 5.57 -9.30
N SER A 122 -13.35 4.54 -8.94
CA SER A 122 -13.74 3.13 -8.98
C SER A 122 -13.19 2.40 -7.76
N ARG A 123 -13.74 1.22 -7.46
CA ARG A 123 -13.15 0.30 -6.46
C ARG A 123 -12.11 -0.59 -7.13
N PRO A 124 -10.94 -0.82 -6.51
CA PRO A 124 -9.99 -1.79 -7.05
C PRO A 124 -10.58 -3.20 -6.98
N VAL A 125 -10.04 -4.08 -7.81
CA VAL A 125 -10.41 -5.51 -7.82
C VAL A 125 -9.20 -6.36 -7.51
N GLN A 126 -9.44 -7.56 -6.99
CA GLN A 126 -8.42 -8.58 -6.97
C GLN A 126 -8.50 -9.38 -8.27
N ARG A 127 -7.46 -9.30 -9.10
CA ARG A 127 -7.38 -10.08 -10.34
C ARG A 127 -6.99 -11.52 -10.03
N LYS A 128 -7.87 -12.46 -10.43
CA LYS A 128 -7.62 -13.91 -10.30
C LYS A 128 -6.45 -14.37 -11.17
N GLY A 129 -5.68 -15.32 -10.66
CA GLY A 129 -4.51 -15.93 -11.30
C GLY A 129 -3.58 -16.51 -10.22
N LYS A 130 -2.50 -17.20 -10.62
CA LYS A 130 -1.56 -17.85 -9.68
C LYS A 130 -1.06 -16.92 -8.56
N TYR A 131 -1.03 -15.61 -8.82
CA TYR A 131 -0.36 -14.65 -7.97
C TYR A 131 -1.24 -13.63 -7.25
N HIS A 132 -2.53 -13.51 -7.62
CA HIS A 132 -3.52 -12.58 -7.03
C HIS A 132 -3.01 -11.13 -6.89
N TYR A 133 -3.42 -10.24 -7.80
CA TYR A 133 -2.95 -8.85 -7.83
C TYR A 133 -4.04 -7.85 -7.47
N ILE A 134 -3.64 -6.71 -6.90
CA ILE A 134 -4.51 -5.53 -6.87
C ILE A 134 -4.50 -4.90 -8.26
N ALA A 135 -5.69 -4.70 -8.84
CA ALA A 135 -5.84 -4.31 -10.22
C ALA A 135 -6.91 -3.25 -10.43
N HIS A 136 -6.75 -2.49 -11.50
CA HIS A 136 -7.73 -1.52 -11.95
C HIS A 136 -8.73 -2.12 -12.96
N SER A 137 -8.39 -3.26 -13.57
CA SER A 137 -9.22 -3.95 -14.57
C SER A 137 -8.88 -5.45 -14.67
N GLY A 138 -9.76 -6.25 -15.31
CA GLY A 138 -9.42 -7.63 -15.72
C GLY A 138 -9.95 -8.81 -14.87
N SER A 139 -11.14 -8.72 -14.24
CA SER A 139 -11.89 -9.77 -13.47
C SER A 139 -11.68 -9.73 -11.94
N SER A 140 -12.58 -10.11 -11.01
CA SER A 140 -14.06 -10.30 -10.93
C SER A 140 -14.57 -10.09 -9.48
N ASN A 141 -13.67 -10.03 -8.49
CA ASN A 141 -14.01 -9.86 -7.09
C ASN A 141 -13.66 -8.46 -6.61
N THR A 142 -14.69 -7.66 -6.41
CA THR A 142 -14.58 -6.30 -5.89
C THR A 142 -14.01 -6.32 -4.47
N MET A 143 -13.03 -5.44 -4.22
CA MET A 143 -12.58 -5.13 -2.87
C MET A 143 -13.66 -4.24 -2.24
N ARG A 144 -14.39 -4.76 -1.26
CA ARG A 144 -15.62 -4.13 -0.75
C ARG A 144 -15.32 -3.03 0.26
N LYS A 145 -14.57 -3.38 1.30
CA LYS A 145 -14.30 -2.54 2.47
C LYS A 145 -13.01 -2.96 3.15
N ILE A 146 -12.51 -2.09 4.03
CA ILE A 146 -11.33 -2.36 4.85
C ILE A 146 -11.78 -3.10 6.12
N ASN A 147 -11.37 -4.36 6.26
CA ASN A 147 -11.70 -5.21 7.41
C ASN A 147 -10.62 -5.15 8.50
N ASN A 148 -9.36 -4.92 8.12
CA ASN A 148 -8.26 -4.78 9.06
C ASN A 148 -7.24 -3.77 8.52
N TRP A 149 -6.51 -3.11 9.40
CA TRP A 149 -5.54 -2.09 9.08
C TRP A 149 -4.48 -2.02 10.17
N ASN A 150 -3.35 -1.39 9.86
CA ASN A 150 -2.39 -0.96 10.86
C ASN A 150 -1.98 0.48 10.55
N ILE A 151 -2.06 1.37 11.54
CA ILE A 151 -1.47 2.71 11.48
C ILE A 151 -0.25 2.69 12.39
N TYR A 152 0.94 2.80 11.80
CA TYR A 152 2.19 2.70 12.54
C TYR A 152 2.40 3.94 13.44
N PRO A 153 3.24 3.89 14.49
CA PRO A 153 3.34 4.95 15.50
C PRO A 153 3.67 6.35 14.95
N GLU A 154 4.46 6.43 13.89
CA GLU A 154 4.77 7.70 13.23
C GLU A 154 3.62 8.25 12.39
N GLN A 155 2.56 7.47 12.20
CA GLN A 155 1.28 7.85 11.56
C GLN A 155 1.39 8.29 10.10
N ILE A 156 2.53 7.98 9.46
CA ILE A 156 2.76 8.16 8.02
C ILE A 156 2.61 6.83 7.29
N ARG A 157 3.19 5.74 7.83
CA ARG A 157 2.99 4.41 7.26
C ARG A 157 1.66 3.85 7.73
N PHE A 158 1.02 3.11 6.84
CA PHE A 158 -0.14 2.29 7.17
C PHE A 158 -0.16 1.01 6.32
N ALA A 159 -0.94 0.02 6.73
CA ALA A 159 -1.21 -1.21 5.98
C ALA A 159 -2.71 -1.47 5.94
N LEU A 160 -3.21 -2.05 4.84
CA LEU A 160 -4.64 -2.29 4.61
C LEU A 160 -4.93 -3.75 4.24
N ARG A 161 -5.96 -4.33 4.85
CA ARG A 161 -6.55 -5.63 4.54
C ARG A 161 -7.99 -5.43 4.09
N PHE A 162 -8.33 -6.02 2.96
CA PHE A 162 -9.63 -5.84 2.33
C PHE A 162 -10.49 -7.09 2.42
N ASP A 163 -11.79 -6.89 2.62
CA ASP A 163 -12.83 -7.89 2.31
C ASP A 163 -12.95 -8.04 0.79
N ILE A 164 -12.64 -9.23 0.29
CA ILE A 164 -12.73 -9.55 -1.14
C ILE A 164 -13.86 -10.55 -1.35
N SER A 165 -14.87 -10.10 -2.09
CA SER A 165 -16.08 -10.86 -2.41
C SER A 165 -15.77 -12.29 -2.85
N GLY A 166 -16.18 -13.28 -2.05
CA GLY A 166 -16.10 -14.71 -2.40
C GLY A 166 -14.69 -15.32 -2.41
N VAL A 167 -13.70 -14.64 -1.83
CA VAL A 167 -12.31 -15.16 -1.69
C VAL A 167 -11.82 -15.11 -0.24
N GLY A 168 -12.35 -14.19 0.56
CA GLY A 168 -11.85 -13.92 1.90
C GLY A 168 -10.90 -12.73 1.93
N ASP A 169 -10.43 -12.39 3.12
CA ASP A 169 -9.70 -11.15 3.33
C ASP A 169 -8.24 -11.25 2.84
N SER A 170 -7.67 -10.17 2.33
CA SER A 170 -6.25 -10.14 1.96
C SER A 170 -5.60 -8.77 2.15
N TRP A 171 -4.33 -8.79 2.53
CA TRP A 171 -3.46 -7.63 2.66
C TRP A 171 -2.95 -7.16 1.30
N ILE A 172 -2.76 -5.84 1.14
CA ILE A 172 -1.83 -5.33 0.13
C ILE A 172 -0.43 -5.77 0.54
N SER A 173 0.22 -6.54 -0.32
CA SER A 173 1.42 -7.28 0.05
C SER A 173 2.71 -6.53 -0.27
N GLU A 174 3.77 -6.76 0.53
CA GLU A 174 5.15 -6.36 0.25
C GLU A 174 5.80 -7.16 -0.88
N ASP A 175 5.17 -8.26 -1.30
CA ASP A 175 5.57 -9.01 -2.48
C ASP A 175 5.12 -8.30 -3.75
N GLU A 176 6.07 -7.99 -4.62
CA GLU A 176 5.80 -7.80 -6.04
C GLU A 176 6.20 -9.05 -6.82
N TYR A 177 5.40 -9.40 -7.84
CA TYR A 177 5.77 -10.41 -8.83
C TYR A 177 5.46 -9.83 -10.20
N THR A 178 6.39 -10.00 -11.16
CA THR A 178 6.33 -9.32 -12.47
C THR A 178 6.31 -7.78 -12.43
N GLY A 179 6.58 -7.17 -11.27
CA GLY A 179 6.47 -5.73 -11.04
C GLY A 179 5.07 -5.25 -10.66
N SER A 180 4.13 -6.17 -10.38
CA SER A 180 2.77 -5.87 -9.92
C SER A 180 2.61 -6.19 -8.43
N ILE A 181 1.85 -5.36 -7.73
CA ILE A 181 1.59 -5.50 -6.28
C ILE A 181 0.60 -6.64 -6.06
N ARG A 182 0.97 -7.57 -5.17
CA ARG A 182 0.16 -8.74 -4.85
C ARG A 182 -0.80 -8.49 -3.69
N MET A 183 -1.79 -9.36 -3.60
CA MET A 183 -2.72 -9.46 -2.48
C MET A 183 -2.51 -10.83 -1.81
N ARG A 184 -2.26 -10.85 -0.49
CA ARG A 184 -1.93 -12.08 0.26
C ARG A 184 -2.68 -12.16 1.59
N ASP A 185 -3.03 -13.36 2.00
CA ASP A 185 -3.70 -13.62 3.29
C ASP A 185 -2.70 -13.68 4.47
N SER A 186 -1.40 -13.85 4.21
CA SER A 186 -0.35 -13.87 5.23
C SER A 186 -0.17 -12.50 5.91
N THR A 187 -0.15 -12.50 7.24
CA THR A 187 0.13 -11.31 8.05
C THR A 187 1.59 -10.86 7.97
N GLY A 188 2.52 -11.76 7.62
CA GLY A 188 3.93 -11.44 7.45
C GLY A 188 4.26 -10.66 6.18
N ASP A 189 3.35 -10.68 5.19
CA ASP A 189 3.64 -10.16 3.86
C ASP A 189 3.07 -8.75 3.64
N ARG A 190 2.84 -7.94 4.69
CA ARG A 190 2.16 -6.63 4.58
C ARG A 190 3.10 -5.54 4.05
N ALA A 191 2.67 -4.84 3.00
CA ALA A 191 3.38 -3.64 2.55
C ALA A 191 3.23 -2.47 3.53
N TRP A 192 4.22 -1.57 3.53
CA TRP A 192 4.04 -0.23 4.07
C TRP A 192 3.53 0.69 2.96
N LEU A 193 2.40 1.34 3.21
CA LEU A 193 1.79 2.31 2.32
C LEU A 193 1.99 3.72 2.88
N ALA A 194 2.03 4.71 2.00
CA ALA A 194 2.01 6.12 2.36
C ALA A 194 1.05 6.91 1.47
N ALA A 195 0.44 7.92 2.09
CA ALA A 195 -0.33 8.94 1.40
C ALA A 195 0.55 10.16 1.14
N VAL A 196 0.59 10.61 -0.12
CA VAL A 196 1.32 11.82 -0.52
C VAL A 196 0.37 12.79 -1.20
N ARG A 197 0.50 14.08 -0.88
CA ARG A 197 -0.20 15.16 -1.60
C ARG A 197 0.79 16.28 -1.89
N HIS A 198 0.65 16.90 -3.05
CA HIS A 198 1.42 18.08 -3.44
C HIS A 198 0.55 19.32 -3.65
N GLY A 199 -0.77 19.13 -3.82
CA GLY A 199 -1.73 20.22 -3.85
C GLY A 199 -2.22 20.58 -2.44
N THR A 200 -2.68 21.83 -2.32
CA THR A 200 -3.20 22.39 -1.06
C THR A 200 -4.71 22.54 -1.07
N THR A 201 -5.36 22.43 -2.23
CA THR A 201 -6.83 22.41 -2.33
C THR A 201 -7.35 21.01 -2.04
N TRP A 202 -8.62 20.89 -1.66
CA TRP A 202 -9.20 19.62 -1.23
C TRP A 202 -9.14 18.54 -2.31
N ASP A 203 -9.58 18.84 -3.54
CA ASP A 203 -9.73 17.86 -4.63
C ASP A 203 -8.47 17.64 -5.48
N ASP A 204 -7.40 18.43 -5.27
CA ASP A 204 -6.17 18.35 -6.06
C ASP A 204 -5.02 17.74 -5.23
N PRO A 205 -4.72 16.44 -5.41
CA PRO A 205 -3.55 15.85 -4.77
C PRO A 205 -2.23 16.20 -5.48
N PHE A 206 -2.26 16.81 -6.66
CA PHE A 206 -1.07 17.02 -7.50
C PHE A 206 -0.43 18.40 -7.32
N GLY A 207 -1.23 19.44 -7.09
CA GLY A 207 -0.74 20.81 -7.16
C GLY A 207 -0.03 21.07 -8.50
N GLY A 208 1.14 21.69 -8.43
CA GLY A 208 1.98 21.96 -9.60
C GLY A 208 2.84 20.79 -10.10
N LYS A 209 2.80 19.61 -9.45
CA LYS A 209 3.63 18.46 -9.87
C LYS A 209 3.03 17.73 -11.06
N VAL A 210 3.89 17.37 -12.02
CA VAL A 210 3.53 16.62 -13.23
C VAL A 210 4.12 15.21 -13.30
N THR A 211 5.18 14.96 -12.53
CA THR A 211 5.88 13.67 -12.44
C THR A 211 6.21 13.38 -10.98
N PHE A 212 6.15 12.11 -10.61
CA PHE A 212 6.26 11.61 -9.24
C PHE A 212 7.37 10.56 -9.17
N ALA A 213 8.29 10.75 -8.24
CA ALA A 213 9.45 9.89 -8.03
C ALA A 213 9.38 9.19 -6.65
N PRO A 214 10.17 8.12 -6.44
CA PRO A 214 10.34 7.47 -5.16
C PRO A 214 10.79 8.45 -4.07
N ARG A 215 10.41 8.13 -2.84
CA ARG A 215 10.73 8.89 -1.64
C ARG A 215 11.39 7.96 -0.63
N SER A 216 12.00 8.54 0.41
CA SER A 216 12.65 7.76 1.46
C SER A 216 12.06 8.07 2.83
N TRP A 217 11.85 7.03 3.63
CA TRP A 217 11.43 7.16 5.02
C TRP A 217 12.41 8.00 5.83
N ASN A 218 13.71 7.95 5.54
CA ASN A 218 14.70 8.75 6.25
C ASN A 218 14.45 10.26 6.11
N ASN A 219 13.99 10.70 4.93
CA ASN A 219 13.65 12.11 4.67
C ASN A 219 12.27 12.48 5.23
N ASP A 220 11.35 11.53 5.28
CA ASP A 220 9.93 11.82 5.55
C ASP A 220 9.52 11.52 7.00
N LEU A 221 10.29 10.70 7.70
CA LEU A 221 10.20 10.44 9.13
C LEU A 221 11.26 11.22 9.92
N GLY A 222 12.35 11.66 9.27
CA GLY A 222 13.38 12.49 9.87
C GLY A 222 12.89 13.91 10.16
N LYS A 223 12.58 14.18 11.43
CA LYS A 223 12.31 15.50 12.04
C LYS A 223 11.24 16.35 11.33
N GLY A 224 9.99 16.14 11.73
CA GLY A 224 8.97 17.19 11.81
C GLY A 224 8.83 17.64 13.26
#